data_AF-A0A348FZB4-F1
#
_entry.id   AF-A0A348FZB4-F1
#
_cell.length_a   1.000
_cell.length_b   1.000
_cell.length_c   1.000
_cell.angle_alpha   90.00
_cell.angle_beta   90.00
_cell.angle_gamma   90.00
#
_symmetry.space_group_name_H-M   'P 1'
#
loop_
_entity.id
_entity.type
_entity.pdbx_description
1 polymer ?
#
loop_
_entity_poly.entity_id
_entity_poly.type
_entity_poly.pdbx_seq_one_letter_code
_entity_poly.pdbx_strand_id
1 'polypeptide(L)'
;MGEIVGWAAFNPADYEPANWLVLFHRTGRGDPRSLSFKLVGTLAAGEFRHVSALGYVGAETWVYVEPAWSKLAVYVMDDAAMGAAMHRLSGDVAILKVRNRRGDLKPSRWFTGRWCVPTIAQLVGSSSGALRPDALWRDLISEGAEIVVHGKRCQLDYGRPEQEDAEGLRRGAAEGR
;
A
#
# COMPACT_ATOMS: atom_id res chain seq x y z
N MET A 1 26.90 12.02 18.56
CA MET A 1 26.52 10.59 18.49
C MET A 1 25.15 10.48 19.10
N GLY A 2 24.12 10.10 18.32
CA GLY A 2 22.78 9.90 18.84
C GLY A 2 22.73 8.62 19.67
N GLU A 3 22.13 8.70 20.85
CA GLU A 3 21.79 7.54 21.67
C GLU A 3 20.85 6.63 20.86
N ILE A 4 21.22 5.35 20.71
CA ILE A 4 20.34 4.37 20.07
C ILE A 4 19.22 4.10 21.07
N VAL A 5 18.07 4.74 20.86
CA VAL A 5 16.88 4.48 21.65
C VAL A 5 16.55 3.00 21.52
N GLY A 6 16.50 2.30 22.65
CA GLY A 6 16.23 0.86 22.67
C GLY A 6 14.88 0.54 22.02
N TRP A 7 14.80 -0.60 21.33
CA TRP A 7 13.59 -1.10 20.67
C TRP A 7 12.34 -1.16 21.58
N ALA A 8 12.52 -1.17 22.91
CA ALA A 8 11.43 -1.16 23.88
C ALA A 8 10.57 0.12 23.87
N ALA A 9 11.09 1.24 23.35
CA ALA A 9 10.33 2.48 23.20
C ALA A 9 9.70 2.65 21.79
N PHE A 10 9.95 1.70 20.88
CA PHE A 10 9.42 1.74 19.53
C PHE A 10 7.98 1.24 19.52
N ASN A 11 7.03 2.13 19.23
CA ASN A 11 5.64 1.78 18.98
C ASN A 11 5.38 1.87 17.46
N PRO A 12 5.23 0.74 16.75
CA PRO A 12 5.00 0.74 15.29
C PRO A 12 3.80 1.59 14.87
N ALA A 13 2.80 1.73 15.75
CA ALA A 13 1.61 2.51 15.49
C ALA A 13 1.89 3.99 15.19
N ASP A 14 3.01 4.52 15.66
CA ASP A 14 3.42 5.91 15.49
C ASP A 14 4.20 6.15 14.18
N TYR A 15 4.63 5.06 13.52
CA TYR A 15 5.50 5.12 12.33
C TYR A 15 4.92 4.36 11.12
N GLU A 16 3.81 3.66 11.29
CA GLU A 16 3.12 2.95 10.21
C GLU A 16 1.85 3.68 9.77
N PRO A 17 1.54 3.68 8.46
CA PRO A 17 0.28 4.22 7.96
C PRO A 17 -0.90 3.52 8.62
N ALA A 18 -1.87 4.29 9.13
CA ALA A 18 -3.14 3.75 9.59
C ALA A 18 -3.98 3.19 8.43
N ASN A 19 -3.82 3.79 7.25
CA ASN A 19 -4.46 3.37 6.01
C ASN A 19 -3.43 3.36 4.87
N TRP A 20 -3.57 2.39 3.98
CA TRP A 20 -2.86 2.31 2.72
C TRP A 20 -3.80 2.64 1.57
N LEU A 21 -3.37 3.48 0.64
CA LEU A 21 -3.95 3.53 -0.69
C LEU A 21 -3.23 2.49 -1.54
N VAL A 22 -3.95 1.47 -1.98
CA VAL A 22 -3.41 0.43 -2.86
C VAL A 22 -3.77 0.77 -4.30
N LEU A 23 -2.76 0.93 -5.13
CA LEU A 23 -2.84 1.38 -6.51
C LEU A 23 -2.74 0.18 -7.44
N PHE A 24 -3.80 -0.09 -8.20
CA PHE A 24 -3.86 -1.17 -9.18
C PHE A 24 -3.72 -0.59 -10.59
N HIS A 25 -2.60 -0.87 -11.22
CA HIS A 25 -2.21 -0.31 -12.51
C HIS A 25 -2.69 -1.22 -13.64
N ARG A 26 -3.42 -0.66 -14.61
CA ARG A 26 -3.89 -1.41 -15.79
C ARG A 26 -2.83 -1.57 -16.87
N THR A 27 -1.84 -0.68 -16.88
CA THR A 27 -0.67 -0.80 -17.75
C THR A 27 0.46 -1.49 -17.01
N GLY A 28 1.10 -2.46 -17.67
CA GLY A 28 2.28 -3.11 -17.11
C GLY A 28 3.50 -2.20 -17.23
N ARG A 29 4.26 -2.03 -16.14
CA ARG A 29 5.59 -1.42 -16.16
C ARG A 29 6.63 -2.51 -16.46
N GLY A 30 6.90 -2.76 -17.73
CA GLY A 30 7.90 -3.74 -18.14
C GLY A 30 8.20 -3.64 -19.63
N ASP A 31 9.35 -4.18 -20.04
CA ASP A 31 9.67 -4.30 -21.45
C ASP A 31 8.71 -5.33 -22.10
N PRO A 32 7.83 -4.92 -23.03
CA PRO A 32 6.90 -5.82 -23.71
C PRO A 32 7.61 -6.94 -24.49
N ARG A 33 8.93 -6.82 -24.70
CA ARG A 33 9.77 -7.83 -25.36
C ARG A 33 10.27 -8.92 -24.41
N SER A 34 10.22 -8.71 -23.09
CA SER A 34 10.68 -9.67 -22.10
C SER A 34 9.79 -10.93 -22.06
N LEU A 35 10.42 -12.11 -22.09
CA LEU A 35 9.74 -13.40 -21.93
C LEU A 35 9.00 -13.48 -20.58
N SER A 36 9.58 -12.94 -19.52
CA SER A 36 8.96 -12.87 -18.19
C SER A 36 7.70 -12.00 -18.23
N PHE A 37 7.73 -10.87 -18.95
CA PHE A 37 6.57 -10.00 -19.12
C PHE A 37 5.44 -10.71 -19.90
N LYS A 38 5.79 -11.50 -20.92
CA LYS A 38 4.81 -12.28 -21.70
C LYS A 38 4.21 -13.42 -20.88
N LEU A 39 5.02 -14.18 -20.14
CA LEU A 39 4.57 -15.26 -19.24
C LEU A 39 3.69 -14.73 -18.09
N VAL A 40 4.11 -13.64 -17.46
CA VAL A 40 3.31 -12.96 -16.43
C VAL A 40 2.05 -12.34 -17.04
N GLY A 41 2.11 -11.78 -18.25
CA GLY A 41 0.95 -11.23 -18.94
C GLY A 41 -0.09 -12.27 -19.35
N THR A 42 0.32 -13.51 -19.65
CA THR A 42 -0.58 -14.64 -19.90
C THR A 42 -1.16 -15.20 -18.62
N LEU A 43 -0.37 -15.25 -17.54
CA LEU A 43 -0.87 -15.65 -16.22
C LEU A 43 -1.72 -14.54 -15.57
N ALA A 44 -1.48 -13.27 -15.86
CA ALA A 44 -2.29 -12.14 -15.43
C ALA A 44 -3.42 -11.87 -16.44
N ALA A 45 -4.23 -12.89 -16.75
CA ALA A 45 -5.51 -12.65 -17.42
C ALA A 45 -6.39 -11.81 -16.46
N GLY A 46 -6.54 -10.53 -16.75
CA GLY A 46 -7.17 -9.55 -15.86
C GLY A 46 -6.99 -8.10 -16.32
N GLU A 47 -7.72 -7.20 -15.67
CA GLU A 47 -7.68 -5.75 -15.86
C GLU A 47 -6.34 -5.16 -15.37
N PHE A 48 -5.79 -5.71 -14.28
CA PHE A 48 -4.65 -5.13 -13.60
C PHE A 48 -3.36 -5.91 -13.84
N ARG A 49 -2.27 -5.17 -14.06
CA ARG A 49 -0.95 -5.72 -14.42
C ARG A 49 0.08 -5.53 -13.32
N HIS A 50 -0.13 -4.56 -12.44
CA HIS A 50 0.79 -4.24 -11.35
C HIS A 50 0.02 -3.66 -10.15
N VAL A 51 0.60 -3.78 -8.96
CA VAL A 51 0.06 -3.20 -7.73
C VAL A 51 1.18 -2.54 -6.92
N SER A 52 0.93 -1.32 -6.46
CA SER A 52 1.80 -0.56 -5.55
C SER A 52 0.97 0.02 -4.40
N ALA A 53 1.61 0.65 -3.40
CA ALA A 53 0.89 1.21 -2.27
C ALA A 53 1.47 2.54 -1.79
N LEU A 54 0.59 3.40 -1.29
CA LEU A 54 0.87 4.69 -0.68
C LEU A 54 0.37 4.69 0.75
N GLY A 55 1.15 5.23 1.68
CA GLY A 55 0.71 5.39 3.06
C GLY A 55 1.16 6.74 3.61
N TYR A 56 0.28 7.39 4.35
CA TYR A 56 0.62 8.60 5.08
C TYR A 56 1.05 8.23 6.51
N VAL A 57 2.23 8.69 6.93
CA VAL A 57 2.81 8.36 8.25
C VAL A 57 2.76 9.55 9.23
N GLY A 58 2.06 10.64 8.88
CA GLY A 58 2.03 11.86 9.68
C GLY A 58 3.17 12.83 9.33
N ALA A 59 3.18 14.00 9.98
CA ALA A 59 4.20 15.05 9.78
C ALA A 59 4.49 15.35 8.29
N GLU A 60 3.43 15.43 7.48
CA GLU A 60 3.51 15.73 6.03
C GLU A 60 4.35 14.70 5.24
N THR A 61 4.53 13.50 5.80
CA THR A 61 5.38 12.47 5.21
C THR A 61 4.54 11.32 4.66
N TRP A 62 4.88 10.94 3.45
CA TRP A 62 4.31 9.82 2.73
C TRP A 62 5.34 8.75 2.44
N VAL A 63 4.89 7.51 2.42
CA VAL A 63 5.67 6.35 1.99
C VAL A 63 5.01 5.75 0.76
N TYR A 64 5.77 5.63 -0.33
CA TYR A 64 5.38 4.92 -1.53
C TYR A 64 6.19 3.63 -1.67
N VAL A 65 5.49 2.51 -1.78
CA VAL A 65 6.08 1.18 -1.93
C VAL A 65 5.79 0.67 -3.34
N GLU A 66 6.86 0.48 -4.11
CA GLU A 66 6.84 -0.03 -5.49
C GLU A 66 7.62 -1.35 -5.56
N PRO A 67 6.92 -2.50 -5.51
CA PRO A 67 7.56 -3.77 -5.79
C PRO A 67 7.84 -3.91 -7.28
N ALA A 68 9.11 -3.85 -7.69
CA ALA A 68 9.52 -4.16 -9.05
C ALA A 68 10.13 -5.57 -9.12
N TRP A 69 10.19 -6.11 -10.33
CA TRP A 69 10.71 -7.47 -10.56
C TRP A 69 12.11 -7.69 -9.96
N SER A 70 13.00 -6.71 -10.08
CA SER A 70 14.39 -6.82 -9.62
C SER A 70 14.63 -6.27 -8.21
N LYS A 71 13.76 -5.39 -7.71
CA LYS A 71 13.95 -4.67 -6.44
C LYS A 71 12.62 -4.24 -5.83
N LEU A 72 12.61 -4.11 -4.51
CA LEU A 72 11.56 -3.35 -3.81
C LEU A 72 12.06 -1.91 -3.66
N ALA A 73 11.35 -0.95 -4.25
CA ALA A 73 11.66 0.46 -4.06
C ALA A 73 10.71 1.05 -3.02
N VAL A 74 11.28 1.78 -2.06
CA VAL A 74 10.55 2.53 -1.03
C VAL A 74 10.97 3.98 -1.16
N TYR A 75 9.99 4.86 -1.32
CA TYR A 75 10.21 6.29 -1.44
C TYR A 75 9.54 6.99 -0.26
N VAL A 76 10.27 7.87 0.39
CA VAL A 76 9.76 8.76 1.43
C VAL A 76 9.65 10.15 0.83
N MET A 77 8.47 10.75 0.88
CA MET A 77 8.15 11.99 0.18
C MET A 77 7.40 12.94 1.11
N ASP A 78 7.64 14.24 0.97
CA ASP A 78 6.78 15.26 1.54
C ASP A 78 5.50 15.45 0.68
N ASP A 79 4.58 16.30 1.13
CA ASP A 79 3.33 16.60 0.42
C ASP A 79 3.58 17.17 -1.00
N ALA A 80 4.61 18.01 -1.19
CA ALA A 80 4.91 18.62 -2.48
C ALA A 80 5.42 17.58 -3.49
N ALA A 81 6.37 16.75 -3.09
CA ALA A 81 6.89 15.64 -3.87
C ALA A 81 5.79 14.60 -4.15
N MET A 82 4.91 14.35 -3.17
CA MET A 82 3.78 13.46 -3.34
C MET A 82 2.79 13.99 -4.39
N GLY A 83 2.41 15.27 -4.31
CA GLY A 83 1.52 15.90 -5.29
C GLY A 83 2.09 15.77 -6.72
N ALA A 84 3.38 16.03 -6.89
CA ALA A 84 4.05 15.87 -8.17
C ALA A 84 4.12 14.40 -8.65
N ALA A 85 4.39 13.46 -7.74
CA ALA A 85 4.42 12.03 -8.04
C ALA A 85 3.04 11.53 -8.45
N MET A 86 2.00 11.95 -7.75
CA MET A 86 0.65 11.50 -7.99
C MET A 86 0.11 11.89 -9.36
N HIS A 87 0.48 13.05 -9.89
CA HIS A 87 0.17 13.39 -11.29
C HIS A 87 0.69 12.35 -12.29
N ARG A 88 1.80 11.67 -11.97
CA ARG A 88 2.35 10.58 -12.78
C ARG A 88 1.69 9.24 -12.47
N LEU A 89 1.21 9.05 -11.25
CA LEU A 89 0.58 7.79 -10.79
C LEU A 89 -0.92 7.72 -11.13
N SER A 90 -1.59 8.85 -11.35
CA SER A 90 -3.05 8.94 -11.57
C SER A 90 -3.50 8.50 -12.97
N GLY A 91 -2.59 8.23 -13.89
CA GLY A 91 -2.89 7.78 -15.24
C GLY A 91 -3.14 6.27 -15.30
N ASP A 92 -4.41 5.87 -15.36
CA ASP A 92 -4.86 4.48 -15.58
C ASP A 92 -4.68 3.52 -14.38
N VAL A 93 -5.10 4.00 -13.21
CA VAL A 93 -5.05 3.28 -11.94
C VAL A 93 -6.45 3.11 -11.34
N ALA A 94 -6.68 2.03 -10.60
CA ALA A 94 -7.79 1.91 -9.65
C ALA A 94 -7.22 1.92 -8.23
N ILE A 95 -7.91 2.57 -7.30
CA ILE A 95 -7.38 2.80 -5.95
C ILE A 95 -8.36 2.27 -4.91
N LEU A 96 -7.83 1.43 -4.02
CA LEU A 96 -8.51 1.02 -2.80
C LEU A 96 -7.88 1.71 -1.59
N LYS A 97 -8.69 2.16 -0.65
CA LYS A 97 -8.26 2.51 0.70
C LYS A 97 -8.42 1.28 1.57
N VAL A 98 -7.31 0.84 2.16
CA VAL A 98 -7.22 -0.37 2.98
C VAL A 98 -6.75 0.04 4.37
N ARG A 99 -7.55 -0.27 5.40
CA ARG A 99 -7.12 -0.10 6.79
C ARG A 99 -5.93 -1.03 7.07
N ASN A 100 -4.85 -0.50 7.63
CA ASN A 100 -3.69 -1.31 8.00
C ASN A 100 -4.09 -2.29 9.11
N ARG A 101 -3.98 -3.59 8.83
CA ARG A 101 -4.25 -4.66 9.78
C ARG A 101 -2.99 -4.92 10.59
N ARG A 102 -2.81 -4.10 11.63
CA ARG A 102 -1.73 -4.26 12.60
C ARG A 102 -1.85 -5.64 13.25
N GLY A 103 -0.78 -6.43 13.14
CA GLY A 103 -0.67 -7.76 13.74
C GLY A 103 0.79 -8.10 13.97
N ASP A 104 1.03 -9.19 14.69
CA ASP A 104 2.40 -9.66 14.95
C ASP A 104 3.15 -9.87 13.63
N LEU A 105 4.39 -9.40 13.56
CA LEU A 105 5.30 -9.65 12.44
C LEU A 105 5.61 -11.15 12.37
N LYS A 106 4.80 -11.88 11.60
CA LYS A 106 5.00 -13.31 11.38
C LYS A 106 5.89 -13.52 10.16
N PRO A 107 6.92 -14.37 10.24
CA PRO A 107 7.72 -14.72 9.07
C PRO A 107 6.81 -15.35 8.02
N SER A 108 6.79 -14.74 6.83
CA SER A 108 6.02 -15.25 5.71
C SER A 108 6.58 -16.60 5.27
N ARG A 109 5.73 -17.63 5.26
CA ARG A 109 6.11 -19.01 4.89
C ARG A 109 6.18 -19.23 3.37
N TRP A 110 5.87 -18.21 2.56
CA TRP A 110 5.56 -18.34 1.13
C TRP A 110 6.34 -17.38 0.21
N PHE A 111 7.60 -17.06 0.54
CA PHE A 111 8.46 -16.25 -0.33
C PHE A 111 9.25 -17.09 -1.33
N THR A 112 8.61 -17.48 -2.43
CA THR A 112 9.35 -18.00 -3.61
C THR A 112 9.22 -17.11 -4.85
N GLY A 113 8.72 -15.87 -4.71
CA GLY A 113 8.71 -14.88 -5.79
C GLY A 113 8.71 -13.44 -5.29
N ARG A 114 9.58 -12.59 -5.86
CA ARG A 114 9.58 -11.12 -5.68
C ARG A 114 8.46 -10.48 -6.50
N TRP A 115 7.21 -10.80 -6.18
CA TRP A 115 6.05 -10.37 -6.97
C TRP A 115 5.27 -9.27 -6.24
N CYS A 116 4.69 -8.35 -7.00
CA CYS A 116 3.99 -7.19 -6.46
C CYS A 116 2.80 -7.57 -5.57
N VAL A 117 2.03 -8.57 -5.96
CA VAL A 117 0.83 -9.02 -5.23
C VAL A 117 1.15 -9.50 -3.81
N PRO A 118 2.00 -10.52 -3.58
CA PRO A 118 2.29 -10.98 -2.21
C PRO A 118 3.00 -9.91 -1.38
N THR A 119 3.79 -9.03 -2.00
CA THR A 119 4.45 -7.93 -1.29
C THR A 119 3.42 -6.95 -0.73
N ILE A 120 2.45 -6.52 -1.57
CA ILE A 120 1.41 -5.57 -1.13
C ILE A 120 0.42 -6.24 -0.17
N ALA A 121 0.04 -7.50 -0.39
CA ALA A 121 -0.83 -8.23 0.54
C ALA A 121 -0.22 -8.27 1.96
N GLN A 122 1.08 -8.57 2.06
CA GLN A 122 1.78 -8.55 3.35
C GLN A 122 1.90 -7.14 3.93
N LEU A 123 2.20 -6.14 3.10
CA LEU A 123 2.33 -4.75 3.53
C LEU A 123 1.06 -4.24 4.23
N VAL A 124 -0.12 -4.62 3.73
CA VAL A 124 -1.41 -4.17 4.28
C VAL A 124 -1.98 -5.13 5.34
N GLY A 125 -1.29 -6.25 5.61
CA GLY A 125 -1.76 -7.28 6.55
C GLY A 125 -2.95 -8.12 6.04
N SER A 126 -3.09 -8.26 4.72
CA SER A 126 -4.11 -9.11 4.10
C SER A 126 -3.71 -10.59 4.18
N SER A 127 -4.72 -11.45 4.37
CA SER A 127 -4.57 -12.92 4.32
C SER A 127 -4.68 -13.49 2.91
N SER A 128 -4.85 -12.64 1.89
CA SER A 128 -5.02 -13.06 0.50
C SER A 128 -3.86 -13.96 0.04
N GLY A 129 -4.23 -15.12 -0.49
CA GLY A 129 -3.33 -16.02 -1.23
C GLY A 129 -3.23 -15.67 -2.71
N ALA A 130 -3.69 -14.49 -3.12
CA ALA A 130 -3.68 -14.08 -4.51
C ALA A 130 -2.25 -14.03 -5.07
N LEU A 131 -2.10 -14.51 -6.29
CA LEU A 131 -0.88 -14.35 -7.08
C LEU A 131 -1.07 -13.36 -8.25
N ARG A 132 -2.28 -12.78 -8.36
CA ARG A 132 -2.68 -11.88 -9.44
C ARG A 132 -3.30 -10.60 -8.88
N PRO A 133 -3.04 -9.42 -9.48
CA PRO A 133 -3.60 -8.16 -9.02
C PRO A 133 -5.14 -8.17 -8.97
N ASP A 134 -5.84 -8.69 -9.99
CA ASP A 134 -7.31 -8.79 -9.99
C ASP A 134 -7.90 -9.67 -8.88
N ALA A 135 -7.17 -10.70 -8.46
CA ALA A 135 -7.58 -11.52 -7.32
C ALA A 135 -7.39 -10.74 -6.03
N LEU A 136 -6.24 -10.08 -5.85
CA LEU A 136 -5.98 -9.23 -4.69
C LEU A 136 -6.99 -8.07 -4.59
N TRP A 137 -7.36 -7.43 -5.70
CA TRP A 137 -8.39 -6.38 -5.72
C TRP A 137 -9.71 -6.88 -5.11
N ARG A 138 -10.19 -8.04 -5.57
CA ARG A 138 -11.43 -8.64 -5.08
C ARG A 138 -11.32 -9.08 -3.63
N ASP A 139 -10.19 -9.67 -3.25
CA ASP A 139 -9.93 -10.11 -1.89
C ASP A 139 -9.89 -8.92 -0.93
N LEU A 140 -9.22 -7.82 -1.29
CA LEU A 140 -9.20 -6.62 -0.45
C LEU A 140 -10.58 -6.00 -0.28
N ILE A 141 -11.41 -5.99 -1.33
CA ILE A 141 -12.81 -5.53 -1.23
C ILE A 141 -13.61 -6.44 -0.29
N SER A 142 -13.49 -7.76 -0.42
CA SER A 142 -14.20 -8.70 0.48
C SER A 142 -13.72 -8.59 1.92
N GLU A 143 -12.47 -8.15 2.10
CA GLU A 143 -11.81 -7.82 3.35
C GLU A 143 -12.18 -6.43 3.92
N GLY A 144 -13.05 -5.68 3.26
CA GLY A 144 -13.59 -4.39 3.72
C GLY A 144 -12.85 -3.16 3.21
N ALA A 145 -12.04 -3.28 2.15
CA ALA A 145 -11.42 -2.11 1.52
C ALA A 145 -12.46 -1.22 0.82
N GLU A 146 -12.24 0.09 0.88
CA GLU A 146 -13.09 1.10 0.25
C GLU A 146 -12.55 1.45 -1.14
N ILE A 147 -13.43 1.52 -2.14
CA ILE A 147 -13.05 1.98 -3.48
C ILE A 147 -12.98 3.50 -3.46
N VAL A 148 -11.78 4.05 -3.64
CA VAL A 148 -11.55 5.51 -3.75
C VAL A 148 -11.67 5.96 -5.20
N VAL A 149 -11.08 5.19 -6.11
CA VAL A 149 -11.12 5.46 -7.56
C VAL A 149 -11.32 4.16 -8.32
N HIS A 150 -12.32 4.13 -9.19
CA HIS A 150 -12.52 3.05 -10.15
C HIS A 150 -12.99 3.62 -11.49
N GLY A 151 -12.05 3.85 -12.41
CA GLY A 151 -12.34 4.42 -13.75
C GLY A 151 -11.08 4.86 -14.49
N LYS A 152 -11.23 5.30 -15.75
CA LYS A 152 -10.08 5.67 -16.62
C LYS A 152 -9.50 7.07 -16.35
N ARG A 153 -10.17 7.92 -15.57
CA ARG A 153 -9.64 9.20 -15.07
C ARG A 153 -10.39 9.60 -13.81
N CYS A 154 -9.69 9.70 -12.69
CA CYS A 154 -10.12 10.50 -11.56
C CYS A 154 -8.99 11.46 -11.21
N GLN A 155 -9.29 12.75 -11.19
CA GLN A 155 -8.52 13.70 -10.41
C GLN A 155 -8.79 13.34 -8.95
N LEU A 156 -7.81 12.80 -8.25
CA LEU A 156 -7.92 12.51 -6.83
C LEU A 156 -7.91 13.85 -6.09
N ASP A 157 -8.98 14.11 -5.34
CA ASP A 157 -8.96 15.09 -4.27
C ASP A 157 -8.32 14.39 -3.06
N TYR A 158 -7.12 14.82 -2.66
CA TYR A 158 -6.33 14.22 -1.58
C TYR A 158 -6.93 14.61 -0.24
N GLY A 159 -8.16 14.15 0.02
CA GLY A 159 -8.77 14.24 1.34
C GLY A 159 -7.77 13.71 2.36
N ARG A 160 -7.13 14.62 3.09
CA ARG A 160 -6.37 14.32 4.30
C ARG A 160 -7.28 13.42 5.13
N PRO A 161 -6.92 12.17 5.43
CA PRO A 161 -7.76 11.35 6.29
C PRO A 161 -7.87 12.13 7.61
N GLU A 162 -9.07 12.61 7.91
CA GLU A 162 -9.36 13.25 9.18
C GLU A 162 -8.87 12.30 10.28
N GLN A 163 -7.96 12.80 11.11
CA GLN A 163 -7.32 12.05 12.19
C GLN A 163 -8.31 11.81 13.36
N GLU A 164 -9.59 11.56 13.09
CA GLU A 164 -10.64 11.53 14.11
C GLU A 164 -10.51 10.35 15.09
N ASP A 165 -9.72 9.33 14.79
CA ASP A 165 -9.61 8.16 15.68
C ASP A 165 -8.44 8.22 16.69
N ALA A 166 -7.54 9.21 16.60
CA ALA A 166 -6.39 9.31 17.52
C ALA A 166 -6.73 10.04 18.82
N GLU A 167 -7.76 10.89 18.83
CA GLU A 167 -8.14 11.68 20.01
C GLU A 167 -9.17 10.95 20.90
N GLY A 168 -9.99 10.07 20.31
CA GLY A 168 -10.92 9.21 21.06
C GLY A 168 -10.22 8.20 21.98
N LEU A 169 -9.04 7.69 21.58
CA LEU A 169 -8.27 6.74 22.39
C LEU A 169 -7.56 7.40 23.59
N ARG A 170 -7.34 8.72 23.55
CA ARG A 170 -6.73 9.46 24.68
C ARG A 170 -7.74 9.86 25.75
N ARG A 171 -9.03 10.03 25.42
CA ARG A 171 -10.08 10.34 26.40
C ARG A 171 -10.48 9.11 27.24
N GLY A 172 -10.48 7.91 26.66
CA GLY A 172 -10.83 6.68 27.41
C GLY A 172 -9.81 6.25 28.48
N ALA A 173 -8.56 6.71 28.41
CA ALA A 173 -7.51 6.36 29.37
C ALA A 173 -7.44 7.30 30.60
N ALA A 174 -8.15 8.44 30.58
CA ALA A 174 -8.12 9.44 31.64
C ALA A 174 -9.31 9.38 32.61
N GLU A 175 -10.40 8.69 32.26
CA GLU A 175 -11.63 8.58 33.09
C GLU A 175 -11.72 7.27 33.89
N GLY A 176 -10.66 6.45 33.90
CA GLY A 176 -10.60 5.16 34.59
C GLY A 176 -9.71 5.10 35.83
N ARG A 177 -9.68 6.15 36.65
CA ARG A 177 -9.07 6.12 38.01
C ARG A 177 -10.03 6.65 39.06
#